data_AF-A0A1C6GZI3-F1
#
_entry.id   AF-A0A1C6GZI3-F1
#
_cell.length_a   1.000
_cell.length_b   1.000
_cell.length_c   1.000
_cell.angle_alpha   90.00
_cell.angle_beta   90.00
_cell.angle_gamma   90.00
#
_symmetry.space_group_name_H-M   'P 1'
#
loop_
_entity.id
_entity.type
_entity.pdbx_description
1 polymer ?
#
loop_
_entity_poly.entity_id
_entity_poly.type
_entity_poly.pdbx_seq_one_letter_code
_entity_poly.pdbx_strand_id
1 'polypeptide(L)'
;MSDVKLMKPLFYCGNFNAGGKRMKAVLVKEVSDGANAYRLWRSSGVPDRDYPRAENDTHILHVETGEYLAPLGMTEYELIGRCGYPLAVAELYGNEENRQKYFADLRSSRRGCTDEIPKALELEGNAERRLGSDPAHQAAYIKTILNDRISTYLTAKENGGESFPDFVGAAILGEIDLCRELAGRYKAKKRAEYAARQARAEAEAKKQREETNRQAEQQLQQAIHILKTEGALNNDSITLCREDGSFGEYSIVNHLMRRYGVEVPLRTQGWINEKLSSITVKDGRCSGVRYLRAKGGSCSQKIFDCIDALLREVHGESEVAA
;
A
#
# COMPACT_ATOMS: atom_id res chain seq x y z
N MET A 1 46.01 -9.26 5.11
CA MET A 1 44.75 -9.26 5.87
C MET A 1 44.23 -7.84 5.86
N SER A 2 43.05 -7.59 5.31
CA SER A 2 42.48 -6.25 5.31
C SER A 2 42.08 -5.88 6.74
N ASP A 3 42.52 -4.70 7.21
CA ASP A 3 42.28 -4.26 8.59
C ASP A 3 40.79 -3.98 8.81
N VAL A 4 40.14 -4.88 9.56
CA VAL A 4 38.75 -4.73 9.97
C VAL A 4 38.67 -3.70 11.11
N LYS A 5 37.85 -2.67 10.93
CA LYS A 5 37.61 -1.63 11.95
C LYS A 5 36.16 -1.62 12.42
N LEU A 6 35.94 -1.24 13.67
CA LEU A 6 34.60 -0.98 14.19
C LEU A 6 34.21 0.46 13.87
N MET A 7 33.24 0.64 12.98
CA MET A 7 32.73 1.93 12.51
C MET A 7 31.25 2.10 12.87
N LYS A 8 30.73 3.33 12.90
CA LYS A 8 29.33 3.63 13.22
C LYS A 8 28.53 3.80 11.92
N PRO A 9 27.69 2.86 11.48
CA PRO A 9 26.83 3.12 10.34
C PRO A 9 25.81 4.21 10.68
N LEU A 10 25.49 5.06 9.70
CA LEU A 10 24.45 6.09 9.85
C LEU A 10 23.07 5.48 10.08
N PHE A 11 22.81 4.35 9.41
CA PHE A 11 21.57 3.59 9.54
C PHE A 11 21.83 2.19 10.07
N TYR A 12 20.94 1.70 10.92
CA TYR A 12 20.94 0.34 11.43
C TYR A 12 19.52 -0.23 11.32
N CYS A 13 19.36 -1.38 10.65
CA CYS A 13 18.06 -1.99 10.34
C CYS A 13 17.07 -0.98 9.74
N GLY A 14 17.51 -0.22 8.72
CA GLY A 14 16.68 0.74 7.99
C GLY A 14 16.32 2.03 8.75
N ASN A 15 16.81 2.21 9.97
CA ASN A 15 16.51 3.40 10.80
C ASN A 15 17.80 4.15 11.15
N PHE A 16 17.69 5.46 11.43
CA PHE A 16 18.82 6.23 11.95
C PHE A 16 19.39 5.57 13.22
N ASN A 17 20.71 5.41 13.26
CA ASN A 17 21.42 4.70 14.32
C ASN A 17 21.62 5.55 15.58
N ALA A 18 20.52 5.92 16.24
CA ALA A 18 20.54 6.70 17.47
C ALA A 18 21.25 5.99 18.63
N GLY A 19 21.23 4.65 18.64
CA GLY A 19 21.87 3.83 19.67
C GLY A 19 23.39 3.67 19.52
N GLY A 20 24.00 4.28 18.48
CA GLY A 20 25.44 4.23 18.27
C GLY A 20 26.00 2.82 18.04
N LYS A 21 25.17 1.90 17.52
CA LYS A 21 25.61 0.54 17.19
C LYS A 21 26.79 0.60 16.24
N ARG A 22 27.75 -0.31 16.40
CA ARG A 22 28.94 -0.39 15.56
C ARG A 22 28.83 -1.57 14.61
N MET A 23 29.42 -1.44 13.43
CA MET A 23 29.59 -2.52 12.47
C MET A 23 31.09 -2.76 12.23
N LYS A 24 31.44 -4.01 11.94
CA LYS A 24 32.77 -4.33 11.41
C LYS A 24 32.81 -3.94 9.94
N ALA A 25 33.74 -3.08 9.58
CA ALA A 25 33.90 -2.55 8.24
C ALA A 25 35.34 -2.71 7.76
N VAL A 26 35.49 -2.87 6.44
CA VAL A 26 36.78 -2.98 5.76
C VAL A 26 36.92 -1.80 4.80
N LEU A 27 38.06 -1.12 4.85
CA LEU A 27 38.39 -0.08 3.88
C LEU A 27 38.61 -0.76 2.52
N VAL A 28 37.84 -0.32 1.52
CA VAL A 28 37.95 -0.82 0.14
C VAL A 28 39.05 -0.05 -0.58
N LYS A 29 38.91 1.28 -0.62
CA LYS A 29 39.86 2.19 -1.27
C LYS A 29 39.59 3.64 -0.90
N GLU A 30 40.51 4.52 -1.26
CA GLU A 30 40.35 5.96 -1.21
C GLU A 30 40.31 6.49 -2.64
N VAL A 31 39.37 7.39 -2.93
CA VAL A 31 39.18 8.00 -4.25
C VAL A 31 39.28 9.51 -4.13
N SER A 32 39.92 10.17 -5.11
CA SER A 32 40.13 11.61 -5.07
C SER A 32 40.18 12.21 -6.48
N ASP A 33 39.57 13.37 -6.66
CA ASP A 33 39.67 14.21 -7.87
C ASP A 33 40.62 15.41 -7.67
N GLY A 34 41.39 15.42 -6.57
CA GLY A 34 42.27 16.51 -6.16
C GLY A 34 41.58 17.61 -5.34
N ALA A 35 40.28 17.82 -5.54
CA ALA A 35 39.48 18.77 -4.76
C ALA A 35 38.65 18.08 -3.65
N ASN A 36 38.24 16.85 -3.88
CA ASN A 36 37.37 16.05 -3.04
C ASN A 36 38.00 14.67 -2.87
N ALA A 37 38.03 14.15 -1.65
CA ALA A 37 38.56 12.83 -1.34
C ALA A 37 37.57 12.05 -0.48
N TYR A 38 37.33 10.78 -0.82
CA TYR A 38 36.37 9.92 -0.12
C TYR A 38 37.01 8.58 0.23
N ARG A 39 36.79 8.15 1.46
CA ARG A 39 37.18 6.81 1.95
C ARG A 39 35.99 5.89 1.83
N LEU A 40 36.14 4.83 1.05
CA LEU A 40 35.07 3.89 0.74
C LEU A 40 35.22 2.63 1.59
N TRP A 41 34.17 2.32 2.32
CA TRP A 41 34.10 1.21 3.25
C TRP A 41 33.03 0.23 2.82
N ARG A 42 33.18 -1.04 3.18
CA ARG A 42 32.13 -2.06 3.10
C ARG A 42 32.00 -2.81 4.41
N SER A 43 30.86 -3.47 4.63
CA SER A 43 30.72 -4.36 5.77
C SER A 43 31.70 -5.55 5.64
N SER A 44 32.21 -6.04 6.76
CA SER A 44 33.03 -7.28 6.79
C SER A 44 32.16 -8.54 6.93
N GLY A 45 30.84 -8.39 6.85
CA GLY A 45 29.86 -9.40 7.24
C GLY A 45 29.35 -10.20 6.06
N VAL A 46 28.09 -10.60 6.15
CA VAL A 46 27.37 -11.26 5.06
C VAL A 46 27.22 -10.27 3.90
N PRO A 47 27.41 -10.71 2.64
CA PRO A 47 27.11 -9.92 1.46
C PRO A 47 25.70 -9.33 1.50
N ASP A 48 25.54 -8.13 0.97
CA ASP A 48 24.23 -7.48 0.83
C ASP A 48 23.46 -8.01 -0.40
N ARG A 49 24.15 -8.65 -1.36
CA ARG A 49 23.56 -9.21 -2.59
C ARG A 49 23.54 -10.74 -2.57
N ASP A 50 22.36 -11.30 -2.83
CA ASP A 50 22.17 -12.75 -2.99
C ASP A 50 22.74 -13.28 -4.30
N TYR A 51 22.71 -12.46 -5.37
CA TYR A 51 23.14 -12.84 -6.72
C TYR A 51 24.14 -11.82 -7.28
N PRO A 52 25.42 -11.87 -6.87
CA PRO A 52 26.45 -10.95 -7.33
C PRO A 52 26.80 -11.20 -8.81
N ARG A 53 27.02 -10.13 -9.59
CA ARG A 53 27.45 -10.22 -11.00
C ARG A 53 28.97 -10.37 -11.17
N ALA A 54 29.72 -9.94 -10.15
CA ALA A 54 31.17 -9.96 -10.09
C ALA A 54 31.63 -10.02 -8.62
N GLU A 55 32.92 -10.27 -8.37
CA GLU A 55 33.46 -10.34 -7.00
C GLU A 55 33.25 -9.05 -6.20
N ASN A 56 33.38 -7.90 -6.87
CA ASN A 56 33.17 -6.56 -6.31
C ASN A 56 31.68 -6.12 -6.29
N ASP A 57 30.76 -7.04 -6.58
CA ASP A 57 29.30 -6.81 -6.61
C ASP A 57 28.56 -7.48 -5.45
N THR A 58 29.18 -7.48 -4.26
CA THR A 58 28.69 -8.26 -3.11
C THR A 58 28.21 -7.39 -1.96
N HIS A 59 28.88 -6.28 -1.67
CA HIS A 59 28.63 -5.44 -0.51
C HIS A 59 28.37 -3.99 -0.91
N ILE A 60 27.45 -3.34 -0.20
CA ILE A 60 27.14 -1.92 -0.38
C ILE A 60 28.30 -1.07 0.12
N LEU A 61 28.73 -0.12 -0.70
CA LEU A 61 29.73 0.87 -0.35
C LEU A 61 29.15 1.93 0.59
N HIS A 62 29.99 2.34 1.53
CA HIS A 62 29.73 3.41 2.47
C HIS A 62 30.83 4.46 2.36
N VAL A 63 30.44 5.73 2.45
CA VAL A 63 31.37 6.85 2.56
C VAL A 63 31.50 7.26 4.01
N GLU A 64 32.72 7.56 4.43
CA GLU A 64 33.00 8.12 5.76
C GLU A 64 32.57 9.60 5.81
N THR A 65 31.61 9.93 6.68
CA THR A 65 31.03 11.27 6.85
C THR A 65 30.99 11.62 8.33
N GLY A 66 31.90 12.47 8.78
CA GLY A 66 32.06 12.76 10.21
C GLY A 66 32.37 11.48 11.00
N GLU A 67 31.58 11.19 12.04
CA GLU A 67 31.71 9.94 12.83
C GLU A 67 30.97 8.73 12.22
N TYR A 68 30.26 8.91 11.10
CA TYR A 68 29.36 7.90 10.52
C TYR A 68 29.90 7.30 9.21
N LEU A 69 29.46 6.07 8.92
CA LEU A 69 29.47 5.50 7.58
C LEU A 69 28.09 5.68 6.94
N ALA A 70 27.99 6.55 5.95
CA ALA A 70 26.78 6.77 5.17
C ALA A 70 26.75 5.83 3.95
N PRO A 71 25.68 5.04 3.74
CA PRO A 71 25.61 4.14 2.59
C PRO A 71 25.44 4.92 1.29
N LEU A 72 26.18 4.52 0.25
CA LEU A 72 25.99 5.00 -1.12
C LEU A 72 24.84 4.25 -1.85
N GLY A 73 24.38 3.14 -1.27
CA GLY A 73 23.30 2.32 -1.83
C GLY A 73 23.68 1.56 -3.09
N MET A 74 24.99 1.41 -3.35
CA MET A 74 25.52 0.70 -4.50
C MET A 74 26.80 -0.07 -4.15
N THR A 75 27.11 -1.10 -4.93
CA THR A 75 28.37 -1.86 -4.82
C THR A 75 29.51 -1.17 -5.57
N GLU A 76 30.74 -1.69 -5.47
CA GLU A 76 31.87 -1.17 -6.27
C GLU A 76 31.69 -1.46 -7.76
N TYR A 77 31.14 -2.63 -8.11
CA TYR A 77 30.76 -2.94 -9.49
C TYR A 77 29.81 -1.89 -10.07
N GLU A 78 28.77 -1.54 -9.31
CA GLU A 78 27.81 -0.53 -9.74
C GLU A 78 28.40 0.88 -9.79
N LEU A 79 29.29 1.23 -8.85
CA LEU A 79 30.00 2.49 -8.89
C LEU A 79 30.77 2.64 -10.20
N ILE A 80 31.57 1.63 -10.57
CA ILE A 80 32.34 1.62 -11.82
C ILE A 80 31.41 1.79 -13.03
N GLY A 81 30.33 1.02 -13.10
CA GLY A 81 29.43 1.11 -14.25
C GLY A 81 28.68 2.45 -14.33
N ARG A 82 28.15 2.93 -13.20
CA ARG A 82 27.37 4.18 -13.17
C ARG A 82 28.19 5.43 -13.45
N CYS A 83 29.44 5.50 -12.98
CA CYS A 83 30.32 6.62 -13.33
C CYS A 83 30.97 6.44 -14.70
N GLY A 84 31.27 5.21 -15.11
CA GLY A 84 31.94 4.91 -16.38
C GLY A 84 31.04 5.06 -17.60
N TYR A 85 29.77 4.67 -17.52
CA TYR A 85 28.88 4.64 -18.68
C TYR A 85 28.71 6.03 -19.33
N PRO A 86 28.32 7.10 -18.61
CA PRO A 86 28.15 8.41 -19.24
C PRO A 86 29.44 8.93 -19.90
N LEU A 87 30.60 8.62 -19.31
CA LEU A 87 31.90 9.01 -19.84
C LEU A 87 32.26 8.21 -21.10
N ALA A 88 31.99 6.91 -21.11
CA ALA A 88 32.21 6.06 -22.28
C ALA A 88 31.33 6.48 -23.45
N VAL A 89 30.06 6.83 -23.18
CA VAL A 89 29.15 7.36 -24.21
C VAL A 89 29.68 8.67 -24.79
N ALA A 90 30.15 9.58 -23.94
CA ALA A 90 30.75 10.83 -24.39
C ALA A 90 32.03 10.60 -25.21
N GLU A 91 32.89 9.67 -24.81
CA GLU A 91 34.15 9.36 -25.50
C GLU A 91 33.92 8.72 -26.87
N LEU A 92 33.03 7.73 -26.96
CA LEU A 92 32.84 6.92 -28.17
C LEU A 92 31.85 7.53 -29.16
N TYR A 93 30.82 8.22 -28.67
CA TYR A 93 29.70 8.70 -29.48
C TYR A 93 29.46 10.21 -29.35
N GLY A 94 30.12 10.88 -28.41
CA GLY A 94 29.88 12.29 -28.09
C GLY A 94 28.67 12.51 -27.19
N ASN A 95 27.56 11.79 -27.41
CA ASN A 95 26.36 11.84 -26.58
C ASN A 95 25.45 10.61 -26.76
N GLU A 96 24.42 10.50 -25.92
CA GLU A 96 23.46 9.38 -25.94
C GLU A 96 22.65 9.29 -27.23
N GLU A 97 22.31 10.43 -27.86
CA GLU A 97 21.55 10.43 -29.12
C GLU A 97 22.37 9.83 -30.27
N ASN A 98 23.65 10.16 -30.34
CA ASN A 98 24.57 9.62 -31.34
C ASN A 98 24.81 8.12 -31.10
N ARG A 99 24.91 7.70 -29.83
CA ARG A 99 24.97 6.27 -29.48
C ARG A 99 23.74 5.52 -29.98
N GLN A 100 22.55 6.07 -29.74
CA GLN A 100 21.30 5.46 -30.20
C GLN A 100 21.25 5.33 -31.72
N LYS A 101 21.65 6.38 -32.45
CA LYS A 101 21.75 6.35 -33.93
C LYS A 101 22.74 5.29 -34.39
N TYR A 102 23.94 5.27 -33.81
CA TYR A 102 24.98 4.28 -34.12
C TYR A 102 24.46 2.84 -33.97
N PHE A 103 23.83 2.49 -32.84
CA PHE A 103 23.28 1.15 -32.65
C PHE A 103 22.03 0.86 -33.50
N ALA A 104 21.25 1.88 -33.90
CA ALA A 104 20.14 1.70 -34.83
C ALA A 104 20.64 1.38 -36.26
N ASP A 105 21.70 2.05 -36.69
CA ASP A 105 22.35 1.79 -37.97
C ASP A 105 22.97 0.39 -38.00
N LEU A 106 23.65 -0.02 -36.92
CA LEU A 106 24.17 -1.40 -36.79
C LEU A 106 23.06 -2.44 -36.88
N ARG A 107 21.91 -2.25 -36.22
CA ARG A 107 20.77 -3.19 -36.31
C ARG A 107 20.19 -3.31 -37.72
N SER A 108 20.34 -2.27 -38.53
CA SER A 108 19.89 -2.25 -39.92
C SER A 108 20.87 -2.95 -40.88
N SER A 109 22.07 -3.30 -40.39
CA SER A 109 23.12 -3.99 -41.14
C SER A 109 22.91 -5.52 -41.14
N ARG A 110 23.27 -6.18 -42.26
CA ARG A 110 23.10 -7.65 -42.42
C ARG A 110 23.96 -8.47 -41.44
N ARG A 111 25.05 -7.89 -40.91
CA ARG A 111 25.94 -8.50 -39.89
C ARG A 111 25.84 -7.81 -38.52
N GLY A 112 24.86 -6.92 -38.37
CA GLY A 112 24.64 -6.12 -37.18
C GLY A 112 24.55 -6.95 -35.92
N CYS A 113 23.60 -7.89 -35.91
CA CYS A 113 23.30 -8.70 -34.73
C CYS A 113 24.34 -9.79 -34.42
N THR A 114 25.13 -10.24 -35.40
CA THR A 114 26.04 -11.37 -35.22
C THR A 114 27.45 -10.95 -34.83
N ASP A 115 28.00 -9.89 -35.44
CA ASP A 115 29.41 -9.52 -35.25
C ASP A 115 29.60 -8.07 -34.80
N GLU A 116 28.87 -7.13 -35.39
CA GLU A 116 29.15 -5.69 -35.22
C GLU A 116 28.64 -5.16 -33.88
N ILE A 117 27.41 -5.53 -33.48
CA ILE A 117 26.85 -5.16 -32.18
C ILE A 117 27.65 -5.75 -31.02
N PRO A 118 28.00 -7.06 -31.01
CA PRO A 118 28.86 -7.61 -29.94
C PRO A 118 30.20 -6.89 -29.80
N LYS A 119 30.88 -6.57 -30.91
CA LYS A 119 32.15 -5.81 -30.90
C LYS A 119 31.97 -4.39 -30.37
N ALA A 120 30.91 -3.70 -30.80
CA ALA A 120 30.59 -2.37 -30.29
C ALA A 120 30.30 -2.39 -28.78
N LEU A 121 29.54 -3.38 -28.30
CA LEU A 121 29.26 -3.55 -26.87
C LEU A 121 30.52 -3.92 -26.07
N GLU A 122 31.43 -4.70 -26.65
CA GLU A 122 32.71 -5.03 -26.01
C GLU A 122 33.60 -3.77 -25.89
N LEU A 123 33.69 -2.97 -26.95
CA LEU A 123 34.43 -1.69 -26.94
C LEU A 123 33.84 -0.71 -25.91
N GLU A 124 32.52 -0.55 -25.91
CA GLU A 124 31.80 0.28 -24.94
C GLU A 124 32.04 -0.21 -23.51
N GLY A 125 31.88 -1.52 -23.25
CA GLY A 125 32.09 -2.10 -21.92
C GLY A 125 33.55 -1.98 -21.44
N ASN A 126 34.53 -2.02 -22.35
CA ASN A 126 35.93 -1.77 -22.05
C ASN A 126 36.19 -0.29 -21.69
N ALA A 127 35.60 0.64 -22.44
CA ALA A 127 35.68 2.07 -22.14
C ALA A 127 34.99 2.39 -20.79
N GLU A 128 33.80 1.84 -20.55
CA GLU A 128 33.05 1.97 -19.29
C GLU A 128 33.88 1.49 -18.10
N ARG A 129 34.46 0.28 -18.17
CA ARG A 129 35.31 -0.24 -17.08
C ARG A 129 36.56 0.61 -16.88
N ARG A 130 37.23 1.04 -17.95
CA ARG A 130 38.45 1.87 -17.87
C ARG A 130 38.15 3.22 -17.21
N LEU A 131 37.17 3.95 -17.74
CA LEU A 131 36.80 5.28 -17.26
C LEU A 131 36.18 5.22 -15.87
N GLY A 132 35.35 4.21 -15.61
CA GLY A 132 34.69 4.01 -14.34
C GLY A 132 35.60 3.51 -13.22
N SER A 133 36.74 2.91 -13.56
CA SER A 133 37.75 2.50 -12.57
C SER A 133 38.65 3.65 -12.12
N ASP A 134 38.64 4.78 -12.84
CA ASP A 134 39.43 5.96 -12.52
C ASP A 134 38.99 6.59 -11.17
N PRO A 135 39.90 6.76 -10.20
CA PRO A 135 39.56 7.33 -8.89
C PRO A 135 39.01 8.77 -8.94
N ALA A 136 39.45 9.59 -9.89
CA ALA A 136 38.96 10.96 -10.02
C ALA A 136 37.53 10.98 -10.55
N HIS A 137 37.20 10.14 -11.54
CA HIS A 137 35.82 10.00 -12.01
C HIS A 137 34.89 9.44 -10.94
N GLN A 138 35.34 8.46 -10.15
CA GLN A 138 34.57 7.95 -9.01
C GLN A 138 34.33 9.02 -7.94
N ALA A 139 35.36 9.81 -7.60
CA ALA A 139 35.21 10.90 -6.62
C ALA A 139 34.24 11.98 -7.13
N ALA A 140 34.35 12.39 -8.39
CA ALA A 140 33.42 13.34 -9.00
C ALA A 140 31.98 12.81 -8.99
N TYR A 141 31.77 11.52 -9.29
CA TYR A 141 30.44 10.90 -9.25
C TYR A 141 29.89 10.76 -7.82
N ILE A 142 30.72 10.42 -6.84
CA ILE A 142 30.28 10.38 -5.45
C ILE A 142 29.87 11.78 -4.99
N LYS A 143 30.61 12.81 -5.39
CA LYS A 143 30.28 14.20 -5.07
C LYS A 143 28.87 14.59 -5.56
N THR A 144 28.48 14.20 -6.77
CA THR A 144 27.13 14.52 -7.27
C THR A 144 26.06 13.86 -6.41
N ILE A 145 26.24 12.59 -6.04
CA ILE A 145 25.33 11.88 -5.12
C ILE A 145 25.22 12.62 -3.78
N LEU A 146 26.35 13.00 -3.18
CA LEU A 146 26.34 13.65 -1.87
C LEU A 146 25.74 15.06 -1.93
N ASN A 147 25.95 15.79 -3.01
CA ASN A 147 25.31 17.09 -3.25
C ASN A 147 23.78 16.97 -3.34
N ASP A 148 23.25 15.95 -4.00
CA ASP A 148 21.81 15.71 -4.07
C ASP A 148 21.22 15.41 -2.67
N ARG A 149 21.96 14.67 -1.84
CA ARG A 149 21.58 14.39 -0.44
C ARG A 149 21.58 15.67 0.39
N ILE A 150 22.61 16.51 0.25
CA ILE A 150 22.69 17.83 0.90
C ILE A 150 21.50 18.70 0.46
N SER A 151 21.21 18.78 -0.84
CA SER A 151 20.09 19.56 -1.38
C SER A 151 18.75 19.12 -0.78
N THR A 152 18.49 17.79 -0.74
CA THR A 152 17.28 17.22 -0.15
C THR A 152 17.13 17.61 1.33
N TYR A 153 18.22 17.56 2.09
CA TYR A 153 18.23 18.00 3.48
C TYR A 153 17.95 19.51 3.62
N LEU A 154 18.61 20.35 2.81
CA LEU A 154 18.41 21.80 2.83
C LEU A 154 16.97 22.19 2.51
N THR A 155 16.33 21.54 1.53
CA THR A 155 14.90 21.75 1.25
C THR A 155 14.02 21.44 2.47
N ALA A 156 14.29 20.33 3.17
CA ALA A 156 13.55 19.97 4.39
C ALA A 156 13.82 20.94 5.55
N LYS A 157 15.02 21.50 5.62
CA LYS A 157 15.38 22.53 6.60
C LYS A 157 14.66 23.84 6.30
N GLU A 158 14.65 24.29 5.05
CA GLU A 158 13.99 25.52 4.59
C GLU A 158 12.48 25.48 4.81
N ASN A 159 11.83 24.34 4.55
CA ASN A 159 10.39 24.18 4.78
C ASN A 159 10.03 23.79 6.23
N GLY A 160 10.99 23.83 7.17
CA GLY A 160 10.74 23.57 8.58
C GLY A 160 10.32 22.13 8.93
N GLY A 161 10.60 21.16 8.03
CA GLY A 161 10.28 19.74 8.22
C GLY A 161 8.95 19.33 7.59
N GLU A 162 8.45 20.07 6.60
CA GLU A 162 7.31 19.65 5.79
C GLU A 162 7.62 18.46 4.88
N SER A 163 8.86 18.35 4.42
CA SER A 163 9.41 17.15 3.77
C SER A 163 10.29 16.36 4.74
N PHE A 164 10.47 15.06 4.45
CA PHE A 164 11.35 14.23 5.26
C PHE A 164 12.82 14.63 5.03
N PRO A 165 13.59 14.99 6.07
CA PRO A 165 14.97 15.43 5.90
C PRO A 165 15.90 14.25 5.58
N ASP A 166 16.88 14.49 4.72
CA ASP A 166 17.89 13.49 4.38
C ASP A 166 19.00 13.45 5.45
N PHE A 167 19.17 12.28 6.08
CA PHE A 167 20.15 12.08 7.14
C PHE A 167 21.59 12.05 6.64
N VAL A 168 21.84 11.64 5.38
CA VAL A 168 23.19 11.65 4.79
C VAL A 168 23.60 13.10 4.54
N GLY A 169 22.71 13.91 3.95
CA GLY A 169 22.94 15.34 3.76
C GLY A 169 23.22 16.06 5.09
N ALA A 170 22.42 15.77 6.12
CA ALA A 170 22.64 16.30 7.46
C ALA A 170 23.96 15.83 8.09
N ALA A 171 24.36 14.56 7.88
CA ALA A 171 25.62 14.01 8.39
C ALA A 171 26.83 14.77 7.83
N ILE A 172 26.80 15.06 6.52
CA ILE A 172 27.88 15.79 5.83
C ILE A 172 27.99 17.22 6.35
N LEU A 173 26.86 17.87 6.62
CA LEU A 173 26.82 19.23 7.18
C LEU A 173 27.02 19.29 8.71
N GLY A 174 27.10 18.14 9.39
CA GLY A 174 27.20 18.08 10.85
C GLY A 174 25.92 18.46 11.60
N GLU A 175 24.76 18.40 10.95
CA GLU A 175 23.46 18.87 11.49
C GLU A 175 22.50 17.71 11.83
N ILE A 176 23.04 16.59 12.31
CA ILE A 176 22.25 15.38 12.62
C ILE A 176 21.13 15.65 13.64
N ASP A 177 21.39 16.44 14.68
CA ASP A 177 20.37 16.69 15.71
C ASP A 177 19.21 17.52 15.17
N LEU A 178 19.49 18.53 14.34
CA LEU A 178 18.45 19.28 13.65
C LEU A 178 17.65 18.38 12.70
N CYS A 179 18.33 17.50 11.95
CA CYS A 179 17.66 16.53 11.08
C CYS A 179 16.71 15.61 11.85
N ARG A 180 17.08 15.18 13.07
CA ARG A 180 16.20 14.37 13.94
C ARG A 180 14.96 15.14 14.38
N GLU A 181 15.11 16.42 14.71
CA GLU A 181 13.99 17.29 15.07
C GLU A 181 13.01 17.45 13.90
N LEU A 182 13.53 17.80 12.72
CA LEU A 182 12.74 17.95 11.49
C LEU A 182 12.01 16.64 11.12
N ALA A 183 12.70 15.49 11.23
CA ALA A 183 12.09 14.18 10.99
C ALA A 183 10.97 13.88 12.01
N GLY A 184 11.11 14.33 13.26
CA GLY A 184 10.07 14.25 14.28
C GLY A 184 8.83 15.05 13.91
N ARG A 185 9.01 16.31 13.49
CA ARG A 185 7.91 17.18 13.02
C ARG A 185 7.17 16.58 11.84
N TYR A 186 7.91 16.09 10.83
CA TYR A 186 7.34 15.41 9.67
C TYR A 186 6.49 14.19 10.07
N LYS A 187 7.03 13.31 10.93
CA LYS A 187 6.33 12.10 11.40
C LYS A 187 5.07 12.45 12.18
N ALA A 188 5.11 13.48 13.02
CA ALA A 188 3.94 13.94 13.76
C ALA A 188 2.83 14.45 12.83
N LYS A 189 3.19 15.27 11.82
CA LYS A 189 2.25 15.71 10.77
C LYS A 189 1.62 14.53 10.05
N LYS A 190 2.42 13.55 9.61
CA LYS A 190 1.90 12.36 8.90
C LYS A 190 0.98 11.49 9.76
N ARG A 191 1.28 11.35 11.05
CA ARG A 191 0.38 10.65 12.00
C ARG A 191 -0.95 11.38 12.14
N ALA A 192 -0.93 12.71 12.25
CA ALA A 192 -2.15 13.51 12.33
C ALA A 192 -2.99 13.43 11.05
N GLU A 193 -2.36 13.54 9.87
CA GLU A 193 -3.04 13.37 8.57
C GLU A 193 -3.69 11.99 8.44
N TYR A 194 -2.98 10.93 8.84
CA TYR A 194 -3.51 9.56 8.81
C TYR A 194 -4.68 9.38 9.79
N ALA A 195 -4.53 9.84 11.04
CA ALA A 195 -5.59 9.80 12.05
C ALA A 195 -6.84 10.57 11.60
N ALA A 196 -6.68 11.75 11.00
CA ALA A 196 -7.79 12.52 10.46
C ALA A 196 -8.49 11.78 9.31
N ARG A 197 -7.75 11.06 8.46
CA ARG A 197 -8.33 10.23 7.39
C ARG A 197 -9.12 9.06 7.96
N GLN A 198 -8.56 8.36 8.96
CA GLN A 198 -9.26 7.25 9.63
C GLN A 198 -10.54 7.74 10.29
N ALA A 199 -10.48 8.84 11.07
CA ALA A 199 -11.65 9.41 11.72
C ALA A 199 -12.75 9.83 10.72
N ARG A 200 -12.37 10.37 9.55
CA ARG A 200 -13.33 10.69 8.48
C ARG A 200 -13.98 9.43 7.91
N ALA A 201 -13.20 8.40 7.63
CA ALA A 201 -13.71 7.13 7.12
C ALA A 201 -14.64 6.44 8.13
N GLU A 202 -14.28 6.45 9.43
CA GLU A 202 -15.11 5.91 10.51
C GLU A 202 -16.43 6.68 10.67
N ALA A 203 -16.38 8.01 10.61
CA ALA A 203 -17.57 8.86 10.67
C ALA A 203 -18.49 8.67 9.46
N GLU A 204 -17.93 8.54 8.26
CA GLU A 204 -18.69 8.25 7.04
C GLU A 204 -19.33 6.85 7.10
N ALA A 205 -18.56 5.83 7.49
CA ALA A 205 -19.09 4.48 7.67
C ALA A 205 -20.18 4.45 8.74
N LYS A 206 -20.04 5.20 9.84
CA LYS A 206 -21.09 5.33 10.86
C LYS A 206 -22.38 5.94 10.29
N LYS A 207 -22.27 7.04 9.54
CA LYS A 207 -23.43 7.67 8.87
C LYS A 207 -24.11 6.72 7.90
N GLN A 208 -23.35 5.98 7.11
CA GLN A 208 -23.90 4.99 6.19
C GLN A 208 -24.64 3.88 6.95
N ARG A 209 -24.07 3.36 8.04
CA ARG A 209 -24.76 2.36 8.90
C ARG A 209 -26.07 2.89 9.48
N GLU A 210 -26.06 4.11 10.02
CA GLU A 210 -27.26 4.76 10.57
C GLU A 210 -28.34 4.96 9.49
N GLU A 211 -27.94 5.38 8.28
CA GLU A 211 -28.85 5.55 7.17
C GLU A 211 -29.46 4.23 6.70
N THR A 212 -28.66 3.18 6.55
CA THR A 212 -29.14 1.83 6.21
C THR A 212 -30.15 1.32 7.23
N ASN A 213 -29.85 1.45 8.53
CA ASN A 213 -30.76 1.02 9.59
C ASN A 213 -32.05 1.86 9.62
N ARG A 214 -31.95 3.17 9.37
CA ARG A 214 -33.12 4.06 9.27
C ARG A 214 -34.04 3.65 8.12
N GLN A 215 -33.48 3.34 6.95
CA GLN A 215 -34.25 2.87 5.79
C GLN A 215 -34.91 1.52 6.07
N ALA A 216 -34.20 0.59 6.70
CA ALA A 216 -34.76 -0.70 7.10
C ALA A 216 -35.91 -0.54 8.11
N GLU A 217 -35.77 0.34 9.12
CA GLU A 217 -36.86 0.59 10.08
C GLU A 217 -38.07 1.25 9.42
N GLN A 218 -37.87 2.16 8.46
CA GLN A 218 -38.97 2.73 7.68
C GLN A 218 -39.74 1.67 6.89
N GLN A 219 -39.03 0.74 6.24
CA GLN A 219 -39.66 -0.39 5.53
C GLN A 219 -40.41 -1.31 6.49
N LEU A 220 -39.84 -1.59 7.67
CA LEU A 220 -40.52 -2.38 8.71
C LEU A 220 -41.79 -1.68 9.22
N GLN A 221 -41.74 -0.38 9.47
CA GLN A 221 -42.92 0.40 9.91
C GLN A 221 -44.02 0.42 8.85
N GLN A 222 -43.67 0.61 7.56
CA GLN A 222 -44.62 0.52 6.46
C GLN A 222 -45.24 -0.88 6.36
N ALA A 223 -44.43 -1.92 6.51
CA ALA A 223 -44.91 -3.30 6.51
C ALA A 223 -45.89 -3.56 7.66
N ILE A 224 -45.56 -3.13 8.88
CA ILE A 224 -46.45 -3.21 10.04
C ILE A 224 -47.76 -2.45 9.78
N HIS A 225 -47.69 -1.26 9.17
CA HIS A 225 -48.88 -0.50 8.82
C HIS A 225 -49.79 -1.26 7.84
N ILE A 226 -49.24 -1.85 6.78
CA ILE A 226 -50.00 -2.67 5.80
C ILE A 226 -50.66 -3.87 6.49
N LEU A 227 -49.95 -4.52 7.42
CA LEU A 227 -50.52 -5.61 8.21
C LEU A 227 -51.72 -5.14 9.06
N LYS A 228 -51.74 -3.87 9.52
CA LYS A 228 -52.82 -3.31 10.35
C LYS A 228 -54.01 -2.78 9.56
N THR A 229 -53.79 -2.16 8.40
CA THR A 229 -54.84 -1.48 7.62
C THR A 229 -55.38 -2.29 6.46
N GLU A 230 -54.85 -3.49 6.25
CA GLU A 230 -55.09 -4.37 5.09
C GLU A 230 -54.33 -3.92 3.82
N GLY A 231 -54.05 -4.85 2.91
CA GLY A 231 -53.29 -4.59 1.68
C GLY A 231 -52.28 -5.69 1.31
N ALA A 232 -51.52 -5.44 0.25
CA ALA A 232 -50.45 -6.35 -0.20
C ALA A 232 -49.09 -5.90 0.35
N LEU A 233 -48.44 -6.78 1.13
CA LEU A 233 -47.08 -6.59 1.63
C LEU A 233 -46.10 -7.42 0.80
N ASN A 234 -45.13 -6.77 0.18
CA ASN A 234 -44.02 -7.44 -0.48
C ASN A 234 -43.01 -7.98 0.53
N ASN A 235 -42.46 -9.16 0.24
CA ASN A 235 -41.42 -9.78 1.07
C ASN A 235 -40.03 -9.32 0.60
N ASP A 236 -39.82 -8.01 0.60
CA ASP A 236 -38.56 -7.42 0.18
C ASP A 236 -37.45 -7.67 1.22
N SER A 237 -36.20 -7.57 0.80
CA SER A 237 -35.03 -7.67 1.68
C SER A 237 -34.77 -6.34 2.37
N ILE A 238 -34.56 -6.38 3.68
CA ILE A 238 -33.99 -5.29 4.47
C ILE A 238 -32.55 -5.61 4.88
N THR A 239 -31.69 -4.59 4.89
CA THR A 239 -30.33 -4.72 5.43
C THR A 239 -30.24 -4.03 6.78
N LEU A 240 -29.75 -4.75 7.79
CA LEU A 240 -29.51 -4.22 9.13
C LEU A 240 -28.03 -4.36 9.48
N CYS A 241 -27.41 -3.22 9.77
CA CYS A 241 -26.05 -3.10 10.26
C CYS A 241 -26.04 -3.19 11.79
N ARG A 242 -25.19 -4.06 12.33
CA ARG A 242 -24.94 -4.24 13.77
C ARG A 242 -23.88 -3.26 14.28
N GLU A 243 -23.78 -3.14 15.61
CA GLU A 243 -22.80 -2.26 16.27
C GLU A 243 -21.34 -2.65 15.98
N ASP A 244 -21.08 -3.95 15.77
CA ASP A 244 -19.76 -4.49 15.41
C ASP A 244 -19.37 -4.23 13.94
N GLY A 245 -20.23 -3.57 13.16
CA GLY A 245 -20.02 -3.26 11.75
C GLY A 245 -20.37 -4.41 10.79
N SER A 246 -20.79 -5.57 11.30
CA SER A 246 -21.37 -6.62 10.45
C SER A 246 -22.76 -6.21 9.97
N PHE A 247 -23.18 -6.69 8.80
CA PHE A 247 -24.54 -6.49 8.30
C PHE A 247 -25.20 -7.84 8.02
N GLY A 248 -26.51 -7.87 8.16
CA GLY A 248 -27.34 -9.00 7.77
C GLY A 248 -28.47 -8.54 6.86
N GLU A 249 -28.74 -9.31 5.83
CA GLU A 249 -29.90 -9.15 4.96
C GLU A 249 -31.00 -10.09 5.44
N TYR A 250 -32.23 -9.57 5.56
CA TYR A 250 -33.37 -10.31 6.08
C TYR A 250 -34.59 -10.03 5.21
N SER A 251 -35.36 -11.06 4.86
CA SER A 251 -36.68 -10.86 4.28
C SER A 251 -37.64 -10.26 5.32
N ILE A 252 -38.35 -9.20 4.96
CA ILE A 252 -39.24 -8.44 5.86
C ILE A 252 -40.18 -9.36 6.64
N VAL A 253 -40.83 -10.33 5.98
CA VAL A 253 -41.81 -11.21 6.65
C VAL A 253 -41.13 -12.05 7.73
N ASN A 254 -39.98 -12.65 7.44
CA ASN A 254 -39.23 -13.44 8.44
C ASN A 254 -38.71 -12.56 9.58
N HIS A 255 -38.27 -11.34 9.29
CA HIS A 255 -37.83 -10.41 10.33
C HIS A 255 -38.99 -10.04 11.26
N LEU A 256 -40.16 -9.73 10.72
CA LEU A 256 -41.36 -9.42 11.51
C LEU A 256 -41.82 -10.62 12.34
N MET A 257 -41.84 -11.83 11.79
CA MET A 257 -42.17 -13.05 12.54
C MET A 257 -41.28 -13.22 13.77
N ARG A 258 -39.96 -12.98 13.62
CA ARG A 258 -39.03 -13.01 14.75
C ARG A 258 -39.27 -11.86 15.74
N ARG A 259 -39.54 -10.65 15.25
CA ARG A 259 -39.80 -9.45 16.07
C ARG A 259 -41.02 -9.63 16.97
N TYR A 260 -42.08 -10.25 16.46
CA TYR A 260 -43.33 -10.52 17.21
C TYR A 260 -43.37 -11.90 17.87
N GLY A 261 -42.24 -12.63 17.92
CA GLY A 261 -42.18 -13.92 18.62
C GLY A 261 -42.98 -15.07 17.99
N VAL A 262 -43.33 -14.99 16.71
CA VAL A 262 -44.06 -16.04 16.01
C VAL A 262 -43.13 -17.22 15.70
N GLU A 263 -43.46 -18.40 16.21
CA GLU A 263 -42.70 -19.62 15.94
C GLU A 263 -42.93 -20.13 14.50
N VAL A 264 -41.96 -19.86 13.63
CA VAL A 264 -41.97 -20.34 12.24
C VAL A 264 -41.01 -21.52 12.08
N PRO A 265 -41.47 -22.71 11.63
CA PRO A 265 -40.60 -23.85 11.37
C PRO A 265 -39.48 -23.52 10.38
N LEU A 266 -38.27 -24.06 10.57
CA LEU A 266 -37.10 -23.76 9.72
C LEU A 266 -37.37 -23.96 8.22
N ARG A 267 -38.11 -25.00 7.84
CA ARG A 267 -38.50 -25.26 6.45
C ARG A 267 -39.37 -24.15 5.87
N THR A 268 -40.24 -23.57 6.69
CA THR A 268 -41.10 -22.44 6.30
C THR A 268 -40.33 -21.13 6.25
N GLN A 269 -39.37 -20.91 7.17
CA GLN A 269 -38.45 -19.76 7.09
C GLN A 269 -37.64 -19.77 5.79
N GLY A 270 -37.05 -20.92 5.42
CA GLY A 270 -36.33 -21.07 4.16
C GLY A 270 -37.23 -20.83 2.93
N TRP A 271 -38.47 -21.33 2.98
CA TRP A 271 -39.45 -21.08 1.91
C TRP A 271 -39.82 -19.59 1.78
N ILE A 272 -39.98 -18.87 2.90
CA ILE A 272 -40.20 -17.41 2.89
C ILE A 272 -39.03 -16.70 2.22
N ASN A 273 -37.79 -17.02 2.59
CA ASN A 273 -36.60 -16.36 2.04
C ASN A 273 -36.45 -16.60 0.52
N GLU A 274 -36.71 -17.82 0.06
CA GLU A 274 -36.40 -18.20 -1.32
C GLU A 274 -37.56 -18.07 -2.31
N LYS A 275 -38.81 -18.15 -1.82
CA LYS A 275 -39.99 -18.32 -2.68
C LYS A 275 -41.04 -17.24 -2.48
N LEU A 276 -41.25 -16.72 -1.28
CA LEU A 276 -42.33 -15.77 -1.02
C LEU A 276 -42.03 -14.42 -1.67
N SER A 277 -42.95 -13.94 -2.49
CA SER A 277 -42.87 -12.62 -3.16
C SER A 277 -43.71 -11.57 -2.44
N SER A 278 -44.95 -11.90 -2.06
CA SER A 278 -45.82 -11.00 -1.31
C SER A 278 -46.94 -11.74 -0.59
N ILE A 279 -47.53 -11.10 0.42
CA ILE A 279 -48.71 -11.57 1.15
C ILE A 279 -49.83 -10.52 0.99
N THR A 280 -51.08 -10.96 0.94
CA THR A 280 -52.25 -10.07 0.85
C THR A 280 -53.11 -10.26 2.09
N VAL A 281 -53.28 -9.18 2.85
CA VAL A 281 -54.10 -9.12 4.06
C VAL A 281 -55.46 -8.51 3.72
N LYS A 282 -56.53 -9.14 4.19
CA LYS A 282 -57.90 -8.65 4.05
C LYS A 282 -58.76 -9.17 5.20
N ASP A 283 -59.65 -8.36 5.75
CA ASP A 283 -60.55 -8.70 6.85
C ASP A 283 -59.80 -9.28 8.07
N GLY A 284 -58.61 -8.74 8.37
CA GLY A 284 -57.76 -9.19 9.48
C GLY A 284 -57.15 -10.60 9.32
N ARG A 285 -57.16 -11.19 8.12
CA ARG A 285 -56.59 -12.51 7.82
C ARG A 285 -55.73 -12.52 6.56
N CYS A 286 -54.90 -13.54 6.42
CA CYS A 286 -54.16 -13.79 5.19
C CYS A 286 -55.10 -14.29 4.08
N SER A 287 -55.41 -13.42 3.12
CA SER A 287 -56.28 -13.73 1.97
C SER A 287 -55.57 -14.44 0.82
N GLY A 288 -54.24 -14.29 0.72
CA GLY A 288 -53.46 -14.93 -0.33
C GLY A 288 -51.97 -14.64 -0.25
N VAL A 289 -51.17 -15.45 -0.92
CA VAL A 289 -49.71 -15.27 -1.03
C VAL A 289 -49.28 -15.41 -2.49
N ARG A 290 -48.32 -14.59 -2.93
CA ARG A 290 -47.64 -14.72 -4.22
C ARG A 290 -46.25 -15.29 -3.99
N TYR A 291 -45.86 -16.30 -4.77
CA TYR A 291 -44.57 -16.95 -4.63
C TYR A 291 -44.02 -17.45 -5.96
N LEU A 292 -42.69 -17.58 -6.03
CA LEU A 292 -41.96 -18.15 -7.17
C LEU A 292 -42.14 -19.67 -7.20
N ARG A 293 -42.69 -20.18 -8.31
CA ARG A 293 -42.98 -21.61 -8.48
C ARG A 293 -41.98 -22.25 -9.44
N ALA A 294 -41.18 -23.20 -8.95
CA ALA A 294 -40.49 -24.17 -9.81
C ALA A 294 -41.47 -25.25 -10.29
N LYS A 295 -41.22 -25.88 -11.44
CA LYS A 295 -42.10 -26.90 -12.04
C LYS A 295 -42.35 -28.03 -11.02
N GLY A 296 -43.60 -28.17 -10.55
CA GLY A 296 -44.00 -29.18 -9.55
C GLY A 296 -43.94 -28.75 -8.08
N GLY A 297 -43.52 -27.53 -7.75
CA GLY A 297 -43.50 -27.03 -6.37
C GLY A 297 -44.88 -26.67 -5.83
N SER A 298 -45.17 -27.04 -4.59
CA SER A 298 -46.40 -26.70 -3.85
C SER A 298 -46.18 -25.54 -2.88
N CYS A 299 -47.24 -24.76 -2.62
CA CYS A 299 -47.23 -23.76 -1.55
C CYS A 299 -47.10 -24.44 -0.18
N SER A 300 -46.41 -23.79 0.77
CA SER A 300 -46.35 -24.29 2.15
C SER A 300 -47.66 -23.96 2.86
N GLN A 301 -48.51 -24.95 3.17
CA GLN A 301 -49.80 -24.67 3.83
C GLN A 301 -49.62 -24.00 5.21
N LYS A 302 -48.55 -24.35 5.94
CA LYS A 302 -48.20 -23.74 7.24
C LYS A 302 -47.90 -22.24 7.18
N ILE A 303 -47.68 -21.67 5.99
CA ILE A 303 -47.38 -20.23 5.89
C ILE A 303 -48.58 -19.38 6.28
N PHE A 304 -49.80 -19.83 5.95
CA PHE A 304 -51.03 -19.13 6.28
C PHE A 304 -51.20 -19.07 7.81
N ASP A 305 -50.99 -20.19 8.50
CA ASP A 305 -51.07 -20.25 9.97
C ASP A 305 -50.05 -19.29 10.63
N CYS A 306 -48.83 -19.21 10.09
CA CYS A 306 -47.79 -18.31 10.59
C CYS A 306 -48.17 -16.84 10.35
N ILE A 307 -48.69 -16.49 9.16
CA ILE A 307 -49.10 -15.12 8.84
C ILE A 307 -50.29 -14.70 9.70
N ASP A 308 -51.27 -15.58 9.89
CA ASP A 308 -52.43 -15.30 10.75
C ASP A 308 -52.02 -15.18 12.23
N ALA A 309 -50.97 -15.88 12.67
CA ALA A 309 -50.38 -15.67 14.00
C ALA A 309 -49.69 -14.29 14.08
N LEU A 310 -48.90 -13.91 13.08
CA LEU A 310 -48.28 -12.59 13.01
C LEU A 310 -49.31 -11.46 13.02
N LEU A 311 -50.38 -11.59 12.24
CA LEU A 311 -51.46 -10.60 12.20
C LEU A 311 -52.09 -10.42 13.59
N ARG A 312 -52.37 -11.52 14.30
CA ARG A 312 -52.92 -11.46 15.67
C ARG A 312 -52.01 -10.70 16.62
N GLU A 313 -50.71 -10.98 16.63
CA GLU A 313 -49.75 -10.28 17.50
C GLU A 313 -49.62 -8.78 17.13
N VAL A 314 -49.55 -8.46 15.83
CA VAL A 314 -49.45 -7.07 15.33
C VAL A 314 -50.69 -6.24 15.67
N HIS A 315 -51.89 -6.85 15.59
CA HIS A 315 -53.14 -6.19 15.97
C HIS A 315 -53.27 -6.10 17.51
N GLY A 316 -52.87 -7.14 18.25
CA GLY A 316 -52.92 -7.19 19.72
C GLY A 316 -52.04 -6.14 20.41
N GLU A 317 -50.86 -5.83 19.88
CA GLU A 317 -50.02 -4.73 20.39
C GLU A 317 -50.72 -3.35 20.34
N SER A 318 -51.74 -3.16 19.50
CA SER A 318 -52.46 -1.89 19.39
C SER A 318 -53.52 -1.69 20.48
N GLU A 319 -54.02 -2.77 21.11
CA GLU A 319 -55.03 -2.71 22.19
C GLU A 319 -54.41 -2.46 23.57
N VAL A 320 -53.10 -2.71 23.74
CA VAL A 320 -52.40 -2.55 25.03
C VAL A 320 -51.74 -1.16 25.17
N ALA A 321 -51.62 -0.41 24.07
CA ALA A 321 -51.00 0.92 24.02
C ALA A 321 -52.00 2.09 23.97
N ALA A 322 -53.31 1.83 24.08
CA ALA A 322 -54.40 2.80 24.15
C ALA A 322 -55.00 2.85 25.56
#